data_AF-F3FS27-F1
#
_entry.id   AF-F3FS27-F1
#
_cell.length_a   1.000
_cell.length_b   1.000
_cell.length_c   1.000
_cell.angle_alpha   90.00
_cell.angle_beta   90.00
_cell.angle_gamma   90.00
#
_symmetry.space_group_name_H-M   'P 1'
#
loop_
_entity.id
_entity.type
_entity.pdbx_description
1 polymer ?
#
loop_
_entity_poly.entity_id
_entity_poly.type
_entity_poly.pdbx_seq_one_letter_code
_entity_poly.pdbx_strand_id
1 'polypeptide(L)'
;LNRMFHLSLYAKTHNKRLMRLVEEGLNEEERFLRFNLSDMGLGKLSQDDHWQLLRLAEQKAIEPCVEALQHHLNRGVHAVTQYLTSKKATKAKPTRTAKKNPA
;
A
#
# COMPACT_ATOMS: atom_id res chain seq x y z
N LEU A 1 8.61 0.51 9.29
CA LEU A 1 9.07 -0.90 9.21
C LEU A 1 8.85 -1.52 7.83
N ASN A 2 7.72 -1.25 7.15
CA ASN A 2 7.43 -1.75 5.79
C ASN A 2 8.58 -1.56 4.80
N ARG A 3 8.97 -0.29 4.61
CA ARG A 3 10.08 0.11 3.73
C ARG A 3 11.38 -0.66 4.00
N MET A 4 11.78 -0.77 5.28
CA MET A 4 13.03 -1.43 5.65
C MET A 4 13.02 -2.93 5.36
N PHE A 5 11.86 -3.58 5.49
CA PHE A 5 11.69 -4.97 5.09
C PHE A 5 11.95 -5.15 3.58
N HIS A 6 11.29 -4.38 2.72
CA HIS A 6 11.49 -4.47 1.27
C HIS A 6 12.94 -4.16 0.86
N LEU A 7 13.56 -3.12 1.45
CA LEU A 7 14.97 -2.82 1.17
C LEU A 7 15.94 -3.91 1.60
N SER A 8 15.59 -4.68 2.64
CA SER A 8 16.39 -5.83 3.06
C SER A 8 16.41 -6.93 2.00
N LEU A 9 15.28 -7.17 1.34
CA LEU A 9 15.20 -8.12 0.20
C LEU A 9 15.99 -7.63 -1.02
N TYR A 10 16.11 -6.31 -1.19
CA TYR A 10 16.85 -5.70 -2.32
C TYR A 10 18.31 -5.36 -2.00
N ALA A 11 18.83 -5.73 -0.83
CA ALA A 11 20.14 -5.30 -0.34
C ALA A 11 21.32 -5.70 -1.23
N LYS A 12 21.14 -6.69 -2.12
CA LYS A 12 22.15 -7.16 -3.08
C LYS A 12 21.88 -6.70 -4.52
N THR A 13 21.03 -5.70 -4.75
CA THR A 13 20.85 -5.11 -6.08
C THR A 13 22.01 -4.17 -6.40
N HIS A 14 22.76 -4.46 -7.47
CA HIS A 14 23.97 -3.69 -7.82
C HIS A 14 23.67 -2.52 -8.77
N ASN A 15 22.46 -2.46 -9.33
CA ASN A 15 22.03 -1.38 -10.22
C ASN A 15 21.57 -0.16 -9.41
N LYS A 16 22.46 0.82 -9.24
CA LYS A 16 22.20 2.05 -8.48
C LYS A 16 21.10 2.93 -9.08
N ARG A 17 20.95 2.95 -10.40
CA ARG A 17 19.90 3.75 -11.07
C ARG A 17 18.52 3.18 -10.76
N LEU A 18 18.39 1.86 -10.85
CA LEU A 18 17.17 1.15 -10.46
C LEU A 18 16.87 1.35 -8.98
N MET A 19 17.85 1.14 -8.09
CA MET A 19 17.63 1.26 -6.64
C MET A 19 17.19 2.66 -6.21
N ARG A 20 17.65 3.71 -6.89
CA ARG A 20 17.16 5.07 -6.63
C ARG A 20 15.64 5.18 -6.85
N LEU A 21 15.13 4.65 -7.96
CA LEU A 21 13.70 4.67 -8.28
C LEU A 21 12.89 3.80 -7.32
N VAL A 22 13.42 2.63 -6.94
CA VAL A 22 12.79 1.74 -5.97
C VAL A 22 12.69 2.41 -4.59
N GLU A 23 13.76 3.03 -4.12
CA GLU A 23 13.76 3.77 -2.85
C GLU A 23 12.81 4.96 -2.87
N GLU A 24 12.73 5.70 -3.98
CA GLU A 24 11.79 6.80 -4.17
C GLU A 24 10.35 6.31 -4.03
N GLY A 25 9.95 5.25 -4.75
CA GLY A 25 8.61 4.67 -4.63
C GLY A 25 8.29 4.16 -3.22
N LEU A 26 9.25 3.50 -2.55
CA LEU A 26 9.06 3.04 -1.16
C LEU A 26 8.98 4.21 -0.16
N ASN A 27 9.69 5.31 -0.40
CA ASN A 27 9.58 6.53 0.40
C ASN A 27 8.20 7.18 0.24
N GLU A 28 7.66 7.19 -0.98
CA GLU A 28 6.32 7.70 -1.26
C GLU A 28 5.24 6.85 -0.59
N GLU A 29 5.34 5.52 -0.69
CA GLU A 29 4.45 4.60 0.01
C GLU A 29 4.50 4.82 1.53
N GLU A 30 5.70 4.84 2.12
CA GLU A 30 5.87 5.07 3.56
C GLU A 30 5.26 6.41 3.98
N ARG A 31 5.46 7.46 3.18
CA ARG A 31 4.85 8.78 3.42
C ARG A 31 3.33 8.69 3.36
N PHE A 32 2.77 8.00 2.37
CA PHE A 32 1.33 7.81 2.25
C PHE A 32 0.76 7.09 3.47
N LEU A 33 1.34 5.96 3.86
CA LEU A 33 0.90 5.18 5.00
C LEU A 33 1.02 5.98 6.30
N ARG A 34 2.11 6.72 6.51
CA ARG A 34 2.30 7.54 7.71
C ARG A 34 1.17 8.54 7.94
N PHE A 35 0.60 9.11 6.87
CA PHE A 35 -0.46 10.11 6.98
C PHE A 35 -1.87 9.55 6.89
N ASN A 36 -2.07 8.35 6.34
CA ASN A 36 -3.42 7.85 6.04
C ASN A 36 -3.74 6.51 6.69
N LEU A 37 -2.76 5.73 7.16
CA LEU A 37 -2.97 4.35 7.58
C LEU A 37 -3.98 4.20 8.72
N SER A 38 -3.98 5.12 9.70
CA SER A 38 -4.97 5.14 10.79
C SER A 38 -6.39 5.33 10.28
N ASP A 39 -6.55 6.08 9.19
CA ASP A 39 -7.84 6.50 8.65
C ASP A 39 -8.36 5.53 7.58
N MET A 40 -7.49 4.63 7.08
CA MET A 40 -7.85 3.65 6.06
C MET A 40 -8.75 2.53 6.60
N GLY A 41 -8.85 2.37 7.94
CA GLY A 41 -9.77 1.41 8.55
C GLY A 41 -9.48 -0.06 8.20
N LEU A 42 -8.22 -0.40 7.90
CA LEU A 42 -7.81 -1.73 7.43
C LEU A 42 -7.85 -2.84 8.51
N GLY A 43 -8.27 -2.51 9.73
CA GLY A 43 -8.29 -3.44 10.85
C GLY A 43 -6.89 -3.93 11.23
N LYS A 44 -6.78 -5.18 11.68
CA LYS A 44 -5.49 -5.81 12.01
C LYS A 44 -4.74 -6.14 10.72
N LEU A 45 -3.65 -5.43 10.45
CA LEU A 45 -2.75 -5.73 9.35
C LEU A 45 -2.07 -7.08 9.61
N SER A 46 -2.19 -8.02 8.67
CA SER A 46 -1.46 -9.29 8.73
C SER A 46 -0.04 -9.13 8.19
N GLN A 47 0.91 -9.87 8.78
CA GLN A 47 2.30 -9.97 8.33
C GLN A 47 2.52 -11.19 7.41
N ASP A 48 1.49 -11.96 7.09
CA ASP A 48 1.61 -13.23 6.36
C ASP A 48 2.30 -13.06 5.00
N ASP A 49 1.94 -12.01 4.25
CA ASP A 49 2.56 -11.71 2.95
C ASP A 49 4.07 -11.45 3.10
N HIS A 50 4.51 -10.75 4.15
CA HIS A 50 5.94 -10.48 4.37
C HIS A 50 6.68 -11.75 4.79
N TRP A 51 6.08 -12.60 5.61
CA TRP A 51 6.66 -13.89 5.96
C TRP A 51 6.76 -14.81 4.75
N GLN A 52 5.78 -14.81 3.86
CA GLN A 52 5.83 -15.54 2.61
C GLN A 52 6.97 -15.05 1.72
N LEU A 53 7.09 -13.73 1.53
CA LEU A 53 8.20 -13.13 0.75
C LEU A 53 9.57 -13.51 1.31
N LEU A 54 9.73 -13.43 2.64
CA LEU A 54 11.00 -13.81 3.29
C LEU A 54 11.33 -15.28 3.05
N ARG A 55 10.37 -16.20 3.26
CA ARG A 55 10.59 -17.64 3.05
C ARG A 55 10.97 -17.96 1.61
N LEU A 56 10.30 -17.35 0.64
CA LEU A 56 10.61 -17.56 -0.78
C LEU A 56 12.00 -16.99 -1.14
N ALA A 57 12.37 -15.84 -0.57
CA ALA A 57 13.70 -15.28 -0.72
C ALA A 57 14.80 -16.15 -0.09
N GLU A 58 14.57 -16.71 1.10
CA GLU A 58 15.48 -17.66 1.77
C GLU A 58 15.71 -18.92 0.92
N GLN A 59 14.66 -19.42 0.27
CA GLN A 59 14.71 -20.56 -0.63
C GLN A 59 15.29 -20.23 -2.02
N LYS A 60 15.59 -18.94 -2.30
CA LYS A 60 15.98 -18.43 -3.62
C LYS A 60 14.96 -18.78 -4.71
N ALA A 61 13.69 -18.89 -4.35
CA ALA A 61 12.60 -19.19 -5.27
C ALA A 61 12.18 -17.89 -5.98
N ILE A 62 12.97 -17.49 -6.99
CA ILE A 62 12.88 -16.16 -7.61
C ILE A 62 11.49 -15.88 -8.19
N GLU A 63 11.02 -16.70 -9.14
CA GLU A 63 9.73 -16.47 -9.80
C GLU A 63 8.55 -16.49 -8.81
N PRO A 64 8.43 -17.47 -7.90
CA PRO A 64 7.40 -17.43 -6.86
C PRO A 64 7.50 -16.19 -5.96
N CYS A 65 8.71 -15.73 -5.63
CA CYS A 65 8.90 -14.53 -4.81
C CYS A 65 8.44 -13.27 -5.56
N VAL A 66 8.70 -13.19 -6.87
CA VAL A 66 8.24 -12.10 -7.72
C VAL A 66 6.71 -12.11 -7.84
N GLU A 67 6.09 -13.28 -8.04
CA GLU A 67 4.63 -13.43 -8.09
C GLU A 67 3.98 -13.01 -6.77
N ALA A 68 4.51 -13.48 -5.62
CA ALA A 68 4.04 -13.08 -4.31
C ALA A 68 4.15 -11.55 -4.09
N LEU A 69 5.23 -10.93 -4.57
CA LEU A 69 5.41 -9.48 -4.49
C LEU A 69 4.39 -8.74 -5.35
N GLN A 70 4.11 -9.20 -6.57
CA GLN A 70 3.10 -8.61 -7.43
C GLN A 70 1.70 -8.66 -6.78
N HIS A 71 1.33 -9.79 -6.17
CA HIS A 71 0.09 -9.90 -5.42
C HIS A 71 0.03 -8.93 -4.24
N HIS A 72 1.11 -8.84 -3.46
CA HIS A 72 1.23 -7.91 -2.34
C HIS A 72 1.03 -6.45 -2.79
N LEU A 73 1.72 -6.02 -3.84
CA LEU A 73 1.61 -4.68 -4.41
C LEU A 73 0.19 -4.39 -4.93
N ASN A 74 -0.43 -5.33 -5.65
CA ASN A 74 -1.78 -5.17 -6.18
C ASN A 74 -2.83 -5.02 -5.07
N ARG A 75 -2.69 -5.78 -3.97
CA ARG A 75 -3.55 -5.61 -2.79
C ARG A 75 -3.37 -4.22 -2.16
N GLY A 76 -2.13 -3.74 -2.07
CA GLY A 76 -1.83 -2.37 -1.62
C GLY A 76 -2.51 -1.31 -2.49
N VAL A 77 -2.37 -1.41 -3.82
CA VAL A 77 -3.02 -0.51 -4.78
C VAL A 77 -4.55 -0.53 -4.64
N HIS A 78 -5.16 -1.70 -4.47
CA HIS A 78 -6.61 -1.81 -4.25
C HIS A 78 -7.05 -1.09 -2.97
N ALA A 79 -6.33 -1.28 -1.86
CA ALA A 79 -6.63 -0.62 -0.59
C ALA A 79 -6.50 0.92 -0.69
N VAL A 80 -5.43 1.41 -1.33
CA VAL A 80 -5.22 2.85 -1.57
C VAL A 80 -6.33 3.43 -2.46
N THR A 81 -6.66 2.75 -3.56
CA THR A 81 -7.71 3.20 -4.50
C THR A 81 -9.07 3.28 -3.82
N GLN A 82 -9.43 2.26 -3.03
CA GLN A 82 -10.67 2.24 -2.26
C GLN A 82 -10.72 3.41 -1.25
N TYR A 83 -9.63 3.64 -0.52
CA TYR A 83 -9.53 4.75 0.43
C TYR A 83 -9.65 6.13 -0.24
N LEU A 84 -8.94 6.36 -1.34
CA LEU A 84 -9.01 7.63 -2.05
C LEU A 84 -10.41 7.88 -2.64
N THR A 85 -11.06 6.82 -3.10
CA THR A 85 -12.44 6.88 -3.62
C THR A 85 -13.44 7.24 -2.51
N SER A 86 -13.33 6.62 -1.33
CA SER A 86 -14.20 6.95 -0.19
C SER A 86 -13.96 8.37 0.33
N LYS A 87 -12.70 8.83 0.36
CA LYS A 87 -12.32 10.20 0.72
C LYS A 87 -12.86 11.26 -0.26
N LYS A 88 -12.93 10.93 -1.55
CA LYS A 88 -13.56 11.80 -2.57
C LYS A 88 -15.08 11.87 -2.38
N ALA A 89 -15.73 10.73 -2.11
CA ALA A 89 -17.18 10.66 -1.91
C ALA A 89 -17.64 11.43 -0.65
N THR A 90 -16.85 11.41 0.41
CA THR A 90 -17.13 12.16 1.65
C THR A 90 -16.96 13.68 1.48
N LYS A 91 -15.97 14.13 0.68
CA LYS A 91 -15.82 15.57 0.34
C LYS A 91 -16.92 16.13 -0.56
N ALA A 92 -17.60 15.29 -1.34
CA ALA A 92 -18.60 15.73 -2.31
C ALA A 92 -20.02 15.98 -1.72
N LYS A 93 -20.24 15.82 -0.41
CA LYS A 93 -21.56 15.97 0.21
C LYS A 93 -21.64 17.17 1.17
N PRO A 94 -22.30 18.27 0.76
CA PRO A 94 -23.07 19.12 1.65
C PRO A 94 -24.59 19.02 1.38
N THR A 95 -25.34 19.12 2.46
CA THR A 95 -26.79 18.90 2.62
C THR A 95 -27.67 19.92 1.87
N ARG A 96 -28.72 19.47 1.17
CA ARG A 96 -29.99 20.23 1.06
C ARG A 96 -31.17 19.29 1.32
N THR A 97 -31.57 19.18 2.60
CA THR A 97 -32.95 18.84 2.93
C THR A 97 -33.81 20.05 2.61
N ALA A 98 -34.52 20.00 1.48
CA ALA A 98 -35.54 21.01 1.17
C ALA A 98 -36.69 20.85 2.19
N LYS A 99 -36.82 21.82 3.10
CA LYS A 99 -38.05 22.00 3.89
C LYS A 99 -39.22 22.18 2.92
N LYS A 100 -40.14 21.22 2.88
CA LYS A 100 -41.45 21.42 2.27
C LYS A 100 -42.26 22.36 3.18
N ASN A 101 -42.52 23.58 2.74
CA ASN A 101 -43.56 24.40 3.34
C ASN A 101 -44.92 23.97 2.75
N PRO A 102 -45.92 23.68 3.58
CA PRO A 102 -47.29 23.54 3.11
C PRO A 102 -47.92 24.94 2.93
N ALA A 103 -48.58 25.15 1.81
CA ALA A 103 -49.56 26.20 1.60
C ALA A 103 -50.80 25.55 0.98
#